data_AF-A0A7C1DHX9-F1
#
_entry.id   AF-A0A7C1DHX9-F1
#
_cell.length_a   1.000
_cell.length_b   1.000
_cell.length_c   1.000
_cell.angle_alpha   90.00
_cell.angle_beta   90.00
_cell.angle_gamma   90.00
#
_symmetry.space_group_name_H-M   'P 1'
#
loop_
_entity.id
_entity.type
_entity.pdbx_description
1 polymer ?
#
loop_
_entity_poly.entity_id
_entity_poly.type
_entity_poly.pdbx_seq_one_letter_code
_entity_poly.pdbx_strand_id
1 'polypeptide(L)' 'MRPVSRKEMESFLAAAPVVSSEMEQDEHEIRIVLRLGNQQSCVVRYDVAARKKEYLLSDPQR' A
#
# COMPACT_ATOMS: atom_id res chain seq x y z
N MET A 1 -4.77 -9.24 -2.16
CA MET A 1 -3.75 -8.17 -2.34
C MET A 1 -2.56 -8.76 -3.08
N ARG A 2 -2.05 -8.08 -4.12
CA ARG A 2 -0.91 -8.53 -4.94
C ARG A 2 0.27 -7.57 -4.82
N PRO A 3 1.52 -8.05 -4.84
CA PRO A 3 2.69 -7.19 -4.92
C PRO A 3 2.73 -6.46 -6.26
N VAL A 4 3.15 -5.21 -6.22
CA VAL A 4 3.31 -4.33 -7.38
C VAL A 4 4.65 -3.61 -7.31
N SER A 5 5.12 -3.12 -8.44
CA SER A 5 6.25 -2.20 -8.45
C SER A 5 5.87 -0.83 -7.87
N ARG A 6 6.88 -0.05 -7.47
CA ARG A 6 6.68 1.35 -7.05
C ARG A 6 5.97 2.18 -8.12
N LYS A 7 6.35 2.02 -9.40
CA LYS A 7 5.78 2.77 -10.52
C LYS A 7 4.30 2.46 -10.74
N GLU A 8 3.93 1.19 -10.60
CA GLU A 8 2.53 0.77 -10.64
C GLU A 8 1.76 1.41 -9.47
N MET A 9 2.28 1.31 -8.24
CA MET A 9 1.67 1.93 -7.05
C MET A 9 1.41 3.43 -7.25
N GLU A 10 2.41 4.18 -7.71
CA GLU A 10 2.28 5.62 -8.01
C GLU A 10 1.20 5.88 -9.08
N SER A 11 1.07 5.00 -10.07
CA SER A 11 0.02 5.12 -11.10
C SER A 11 -1.39 4.92 -10.52
N PHE A 12 -1.58 3.97 -9.59
CA PHE A 12 -2.86 3.78 -8.90
C PHE A 12 -3.21 4.96 -7.99
N LEU A 13 -2.22 5.48 -7.25
CA LEU A 13 -2.39 6.65 -6.39
C LEU A 13 -2.72 7.92 -7.19
N ALA A 14 -2.26 8.03 -8.44
CA ALA A 14 -2.65 9.12 -9.34
C ALA A 14 -4.05 8.94 -9.94
N ALA A 15 -4.53 7.70 -10.08
CA ALA A 15 -5.80 7.38 -10.72
C ALA A 15 -7.03 7.53 -9.79
N ALA A 16 -6.84 7.46 -8.47
CA ALA A 16 -7.94 7.61 -7.50
C ALA A 16 -7.48 8.37 -6.26
N PRO A 17 -8.32 9.28 -5.72
CA PRO A 17 -7.98 10.03 -4.51
C PRO A 17 -7.87 9.10 -3.30
N VAL A 18 -6.91 9.38 -2.42
CA VAL A 18 -6.84 8.75 -1.09
C VAL A 18 -7.95 9.32 -0.22
N VAL A 19 -8.79 8.45 0.33
CA VAL A 19 -9.93 8.84 1.18
C VAL A 19 -9.68 8.58 2.67
N SER A 20 -8.78 7.67 3.02
CA SER A 20 -8.33 7.46 4.39
C SER A 20 -6.94 6.81 4.45
N SER A 21 -6.19 7.03 5.52
CA SER A 21 -4.93 6.35 5.80
C SER A 21 -4.88 5.78 7.20
N GLU A 22 -4.34 4.58 7.34
CA GLU A 22 -4.04 3.91 8.60
C GLU A 22 -2.56 3.53 8.64
N MET A 23 -1.93 3.63 9.81
CA MET A 23 -0.54 3.26 10.01
C MET A 23 -0.43 2.35 11.23
N GLU A 24 0.18 1.19 11.03
CA GLU A 24 0.53 0.24 12.08
C GLU A 24 2.05 0.08 12.11
N GLN A 25 2.63 0.06 13.30
CA GLN A 25 4.06 -0.17 13.49
C GLN A 25 4.28 -1.12 14.65
N ASP A 26 5.05 -2.17 14.40
CA ASP A 26 5.60 -3.06 15.41
C ASP A 26 7.14 -3.11 15.32
N GLU A 27 7.77 -4.02 16.07
CA GLU A 27 9.23 -4.19 16.11
C GLU A 27 9.84 -4.60 14.75
N HIS A 28 9.07 -5.26 13.90
CA HIS A 28 9.52 -5.88 12.67
C HIS A 28 8.99 -5.20 11.41
N GLU A 29 7.79 -4.62 11.45
CA GLU A 29 7.11 -4.06 10.29
C GLU A 29 6.49 -2.69 10.57
N ILE A 30 6.65 -1.77 9.61
CA ILE A 30 5.81 -0.57 9.48
C ILE A 30 4.87 -0.79 8.29
N ARG A 31 3.57 -0.71 8.53
CA ARG A 31 2.54 -0.86 7.51
C ARG A 31 1.72 0.42 7.40
N ILE A 32 1.57 0.92 6.18
CA ILE A 32 0.70 2.06 5.87
C ILE A 32 -0.36 1.56 4.89
N VAL A 33 -1.63 1.65 5.27
CA VAL A 33 -2.78 1.31 4.43
C VAL A 33 -3.44 2.59 3.96
N LEU A 34 -3.52 2.78 2.66
CA LEU A 34 -4.19 3.90 2.00
C LEU A 34 -5.45 3.36 1.32
N ARG A 35 -6.63 3.81 1.74
CA ARG A 35 -7.88 3.50 1.04
C ARG A 35 -8.12 4.54 -0.04
N LEU A 36 -8.50 4.08 -1.22
CA LEU A 36 -8.76 4.91 -2.39
C LEU A 36 -10.26 5.05 -2.63
N GLY A 37 -10.67 6.14 -3.29
CA GLY A 37 -12.07 6.43 -3.59
C GLY A 37 -12.74 5.43 -4.55
N ASN A 38 -11.97 4.56 -5.19
CA ASN A 38 -12.44 3.49 -6.08
C ASN A 38 -12.54 2.12 -5.38
N GLN A 39 -12.62 2.10 -4.04
CA GLN A 39 -12.67 0.89 -3.20
C GLN A 39 -11.40 0.03 -3.24
N GLN A 40 -10.33 0.48 -3.91
CA GLN A 40 -9.00 -0.12 -3.81
C GLN A 40 -8.31 0.29 -2.53
N SER A 41 -7.29 -0.46 -2.15
CA SER A 41 -6.37 -0.12 -1.07
C SER A 41 -4.94 -0.34 -1.51
N CYS A 42 -4.10 0.65 -1.26
CA CYS A 42 -2.66 0.60 -1.46
C CYS A 42 -2.01 0.38 -0.10
N VAL A 43 -1.16 -0.64 0.03
CA VAL A 43 -0.42 -0.91 1.26
C VAL A 43 1.08 -0.75 0.98
N VAL A 44 1.76 0.02 1.83
CA VAL A 44 3.22 0.09 1.87
C VAL A 44 3.66 -0.64 3.14
N ARG A 45 4.43 -1.71 2.96
CA ARG A 45 5.06 -2.45 4.06
C ARG A 45 6.54 -2.14 4.07
N TYR A 46 7.09 -1.88 5.24
CA TYR A 46 8.51 -1.72 5.46
C TYR A 46 8.96 -2.73 6.51
N ASP A 47 9.75 -3.70 6.07
CA ASP A 47 10.45 -4.63 6.94
C ASP A 47 11.65 -3.90 7.55
N VAL A 48 11.64 -3.74 8.87
CA VAL A 48 12.63 -2.98 9.64
C VAL A 48 13.97 -3.71 9.64
N ALA A 49 13.97 -5.03 9.84
CA ALA A 49 15.18 -5.83 9.94
C ALA A 49 15.89 -5.95 8.58
N ALA A 50 15.13 -6.22 7.53
CA ALA A 50 15.63 -6.33 6.16
C ALA A 50 15.83 -4.95 5.50
N ARG A 51 15.37 -3.87 6.13
CA ARG A 51 15.34 -2.50 5.58
C ARG A 51 14.70 -2.44 4.20
N LYS A 52 13.66 -3.24 3.98
CA LYS A 52 13.06 -3.49 2.67
C LYS A 52 11.64 -2.94 2.60
N LYS A 53 11.32 -2.24 1.50
CA LYS A 53 9.95 -1.77 1.20
C LYS A 53 9.26 -2.72 0.23
N GLU A 54 7.99 -3.00 0.47
CA GLU A 54 7.11 -3.75 -0.41
C GLU A 54 5.82 -2.93 -0.64
N TYR A 55 5.34 -2.93 -1.89
CA TYR A 55 4.14 -2.22 -2.30
C TYR A 55 3.09 -3.27 -2.70
N LEU A 56 1.92 -3.21 -2.06
CA LEU A 56 0.83 -4.15 -2.30
C LEU A 56 -0.42 -3.38 -2.70
N LEU A 57 -1.18 -3.91 -3.65
CA LEU A 57 -2.47 -3.35 -4.06
C LEU A 57 -3.58 -4.37 -3.82
N SER A 58 -4.70 -3.94 -3.26
CA SER A 58 -5.95 -4.70 -3.35
C SER A 58 -6.64 -4.36 -4.68
N ASP A 59 -6.91 -5.40 -5.45
CA ASP A 59 -7.67 -5.29 -6.69
C ASP A 59 -9.11 -5.76 -6.37
N PRO A 60 -10.12 -4.88 -6.32
CA PRO A 60 -11.49 -5.24 -5.99
C PRO A 60 -12.15 -6.11 -7.06
N GLN A 61 -11.49 -6.30 -8.21
CA GLN A 61 -11.97 -7.15 -9.31
C GLN A 61 -11.28 -8.53 -9.35
N ARG A 62 -10.43 -8.88 -8.38
CA ARG A 62 -9.73 -10.20 -8.29
C ARG A 62 -9.55 -10.72 -6.86
#